data_AF-A0A535IRF9-F1
#
_entry.id   AF-A0A535IRF9-F1
#
_cell.length_a   1.000
_cell.length_b   1.000
_cell.length_c   1.000
_cell.angle_alpha   90.00
_cell.angle_beta   90.00
_cell.angle_gamma   90.00
#
_symmetry.space_group_name_H-M   'P 1'
#
loop_
_entity.id
_entity.type
_entity.pdbx_description
1 polymer ?
#
loop_
_entity_poly.entity_id
_entity_poly.type
_entity_poly.pdbx_seq_one_letter_code
_entity_poly.pdbx_strand_id
1 'polypeptide(L)'
;MPERAASAGSESPPHRHDLPAADGDGPGLPGFPDLSGLPVTGFTRRRMGFLGAGVLASWVVISFARQVGDASAATSRLEGLQTSNGQLAEQVAGLEREYQLIQGDAWVRQQARAYGLGSGQEVPFTLGPGAPALGSDAPGLAALRLGAQAASTSPLESWLTLLFGPSR
;
A
#
# COMPACT_ATOMS: atom_id res chain seq x y z
N MET A 1 15.45 -38.68 3.55
CA MET A 1 15.12 -40.01 2.95
C MET A 1 14.72 -40.94 4.08
N PRO A 2 13.59 -41.65 3.97
CA PRO A 2 13.29 -42.73 3.00
C PRO A 2 12.18 -42.29 2.01
N GLU A 3 12.04 -42.69 0.75
CA GLU A 3 12.29 -43.88 -0.10
C GLU A 3 11.42 -45.12 0.17
N ARG A 4 10.33 -45.27 -0.63
CA ARG A 4 9.91 -46.45 -1.43
C ARG A 4 8.39 -46.45 -1.70
N ALA A 5 7.98 -46.38 -2.98
CA ALA A 5 7.57 -47.50 -3.87
C ALA A 5 6.07 -47.83 -3.70
N ALA A 6 5.20 -47.51 -4.67
CA ALA A 6 4.95 -48.22 -5.95
C ALA A 6 4.35 -49.63 -5.77
N SER A 7 3.09 -49.79 -6.19
CA SER A 7 2.44 -51.00 -6.76
C SER A 7 0.95 -50.65 -6.97
N ALA A 8 0.42 -50.49 -8.19
CA ALA A 8 0.13 -51.50 -9.19
C ALA A 8 -0.73 -52.65 -8.64
N GLY A 9 -2.04 -52.54 -8.85
CA GLY A 9 -3.01 -53.62 -8.65
C GLY A 9 -3.89 -53.73 -9.90
N SER A 10 -3.64 -54.76 -10.70
CA SER A 10 -4.45 -55.24 -11.81
C SER A 10 -5.40 -56.33 -11.31
N GLU A 11 -6.68 -56.28 -11.70
CA GLU A 11 -7.58 -57.44 -11.97
C GLU A 11 -8.96 -56.88 -12.33
N SER A 12 -9.39 -56.85 -13.59
CA SER A 12 -9.97 -57.90 -14.46
C SER A 12 -11.51 -58.10 -14.32
N PRO A 13 -12.21 -58.45 -15.42
CA PRO A 13 -13.64 -58.19 -15.69
C PRO A 13 -14.51 -59.45 -15.42
N PRO A 14 -15.87 -59.41 -15.44
CA PRO A 14 -16.65 -59.42 -16.70
C PRO A 14 -18.03 -58.72 -16.61
N HIS A 15 -18.62 -58.37 -17.75
CA HIS A 15 -19.94 -58.86 -18.15
C HIS A 15 -20.30 -58.29 -19.52
N ARG A 16 -20.17 -59.17 -20.51
CA ARG A 16 -20.72 -59.05 -21.85
C ARG A 16 -22.24 -59.13 -21.69
N HIS A 17 -22.95 -58.08 -22.08
CA HIS A 17 -24.40 -58.14 -22.30
C HIS A 17 -24.71 -57.80 -23.75
N ASP A 18 -25.58 -58.63 -24.30
CA ASP A 18 -25.87 -58.81 -25.69
C ASP A 18 -26.57 -57.60 -26.30
N LEU A 19 -26.13 -57.23 -27.50
CA LEU A 19 -26.82 -56.29 -28.38
C LEU A 19 -27.98 -57.02 -29.06
N PRO A 20 -29.22 -56.51 -29.02
CA PRO A 20 -30.20 -56.86 -30.03
C PRO A 20 -29.82 -56.19 -31.35
N ALA A 21 -29.73 -56.99 -32.40
CA ALA A 21 -29.68 -56.51 -33.77
C ALA A 21 -30.95 -55.70 -34.08
N ALA A 22 -30.77 -54.44 -34.46
CA ALA A 22 -31.79 -53.62 -35.06
C ALA A 22 -31.24 -53.10 -36.38
N ASP A 23 -31.52 -53.83 -37.45
CA ASP A 23 -31.57 -53.29 -38.80
C ASP A 23 -32.66 -52.20 -38.80
N GLY A 24 -32.23 -50.97 -38.96
CA GLY A 24 -33.08 -49.78 -38.96
C GLY A 24 -32.49 -48.76 -39.91
N ASP A 25 -32.95 -48.86 -41.15
CA ASP A 25 -32.67 -47.96 -42.26
C ASP A 25 -33.17 -46.53 -41.94
N GLY A 26 -32.30 -45.54 -42.12
CA GLY A 26 -32.60 -44.10 -42.21
C GLY A 26 -32.30 -43.23 -40.97
N PRO A 27 -32.11 -41.90 -41.12
CA PRO A 27 -31.88 -41.08 -42.31
C PRO A 27 -30.41 -40.63 -42.42
N GLY A 28 -29.94 -40.43 -43.66
CA GLY A 28 -28.58 -39.96 -43.94
C GLY A 28 -28.19 -38.75 -43.08
N LEU A 29 -27.21 -38.96 -42.21
CA LEU A 29 -26.55 -37.87 -41.50
C LEU A 29 -26.01 -36.89 -42.56
N PRO A 30 -26.32 -35.58 -42.46
CA PRO A 30 -25.76 -34.59 -43.36
C PRO A 30 -24.24 -34.74 -43.33
N GLY A 31 -23.67 -34.96 -44.52
CA GLY A 31 -22.30 -35.38 -44.70
C GLY A 31 -21.35 -34.61 -43.81
N PHE A 32 -20.49 -35.34 -43.10
CA PHE A 32 -19.22 -34.77 -42.70
C PHE A 32 -18.63 -34.13 -43.96
N PRO A 33 -18.33 -32.81 -43.95
CA PRO A 33 -17.76 -32.18 -45.13
C PRO A 33 -16.54 -32.98 -45.53
N ASP A 34 -16.57 -33.49 -46.77
CA ASP A 34 -15.53 -34.33 -47.32
C ASP A 34 -14.26 -33.49 -47.50
N LEU A 35 -13.38 -33.58 -46.49
CA LEU A 35 -12.11 -32.87 -46.44
C LEU A 35 -11.09 -33.41 -47.46
N SER A 36 -11.43 -34.48 -48.19
CA SER A 36 -10.58 -35.02 -49.26
C SER A 36 -10.59 -34.19 -50.54
N GLY A 37 -11.55 -33.26 -50.68
CA GLY A 37 -11.65 -32.30 -51.79
C GLY A 37 -11.08 -30.91 -51.50
N LEU A 38 -10.64 -30.63 -50.26
CA LEU A 38 -9.85 -29.43 -50.01
C LEU A 38 -8.46 -29.65 -50.60
N PRO A 39 -7.90 -28.70 -51.37
CA PRO A 39 -6.48 -28.72 -51.68
C PRO A 39 -5.73 -28.43 -50.39
N VAL A 40 -5.64 -29.43 -49.49
CA VAL A 40 -4.63 -29.52 -48.44
C VAL A 40 -3.31 -29.78 -49.17
N THR A 41 -2.90 -28.73 -49.87
CA THR A 41 -1.66 -28.57 -50.58
C THR A 41 -0.59 -28.89 -49.56
N GLY A 42 0.03 -30.06 -49.71
CA GLY A 42 0.78 -30.75 -48.67
C GLY A 42 1.55 -29.78 -47.78
N PHE A 43 1.17 -29.72 -46.51
CA PHE A 43 2.01 -29.12 -45.48
C PHE A 43 3.29 -29.96 -45.43
N THR A 44 4.27 -29.58 -46.24
CA THR A 44 5.61 -30.14 -46.23
C THR A 44 6.09 -30.05 -44.79
N ARG A 45 6.70 -31.12 -44.23
CA ARG A 45 7.26 -31.13 -42.85
C ARG A 45 8.03 -29.84 -42.52
N ARG A 46 8.66 -29.25 -43.55
CA ARG A 46 9.34 -27.95 -43.51
C ARG A 46 8.45 -26.78 -43.08
N ARG A 47 7.22 -26.65 -43.60
CA ARG A 47 6.24 -25.61 -43.23
C ARG A 47 5.72 -25.80 -41.80
N MET A 48 5.46 -27.04 -41.40
CA MET A 48 5.08 -27.36 -40.02
C MET A 48 6.20 -26.98 -39.03
N GLY A 49 7.46 -27.22 -39.40
CA GLY A 49 8.64 -26.82 -38.64
C GLY A 49 8.74 -25.31 -38.47
N PHE A 50 8.48 -24.53 -39.53
CA PHE A 50 8.47 -23.06 -39.44
C PHE A 50 7.34 -22.53 -38.54
N LEU A 51 6.14 -23.12 -38.60
CA LEU A 51 5.05 -22.76 -37.70
C LEU A 51 5.38 -23.06 -36.24
N GLY A 52 5.91 -24.26 -35.96
CA GLY A 52 6.34 -24.63 -34.61
C GLY A 52 7.46 -23.72 -34.09
N ALA A 53 8.45 -23.40 -34.92
CA ALA A 53 9.52 -22.48 -34.56
C ALA A 53 8.99 -21.06 -34.29
N GLY A 54 8.03 -20.59 -35.09
CA GLY A 54 7.37 -19.31 -34.86
C GLY A 54 6.63 -19.27 -33.53
N VAL A 55 5.83 -20.29 -33.23
CA VAL A 55 5.12 -20.39 -31.94
C VAL A 55 6.10 -20.44 -30.77
N LEU A 56 7.19 -21.20 -30.87
CA LEU A 56 8.21 -21.27 -29.84
C LEU A 56 8.91 -19.92 -29.64
N ALA A 57 9.29 -19.25 -30.72
CA ALA A 57 9.90 -17.92 -30.65
C ALA A 57 8.95 -16.91 -29.99
N SER A 58 7.68 -16.88 -30.40
CA SER A 58 6.65 -16.06 -29.76
C SER A 58 6.49 -16.41 -28.27
N TRP A 59 6.48 -17.68 -27.91
CA TRP A 59 6.39 -18.13 -26.53
C TRP A 59 7.58 -17.63 -25.68
N VAL A 60 8.79 -17.74 -26.21
CA VAL A 60 10.01 -17.26 -25.55
C VAL A 60 9.94 -15.76 -25.33
N VAL A 61 9.57 -14.98 -26.35
CA VAL A 61 9.41 -13.52 -26.23
C VAL A 61 8.39 -13.14 -25.17
N ILE A 62 7.22 -13.80 -25.15
CA ILE A 62 6.19 -13.57 -24.13
C ILE A 62 6.71 -13.92 -22.72
N SER A 63 7.45 -15.01 -22.58
CA SER A 63 8.02 -15.44 -21.29
C SER A 63 9.06 -14.45 -20.78
N PHE A 64 9.96 -13.98 -21.64
CA PHE A 64 10.95 -12.96 -21.30
C PHE A 64 10.29 -11.63 -20.94
N ALA A 65 9.26 -11.20 -21.67
CA ALA A 65 8.51 -9.99 -21.34
C ALA A 65 7.88 -10.07 -19.94
N ARG A 66 7.32 -11.23 -19.55
CA ARG A 66 6.80 -11.45 -18.20
C ARG A 66 7.90 -11.46 -17.14
N GLN A 67 9.01 -12.16 -17.38
CA GLN A 67 10.13 -12.23 -16.44
C GLN A 67 10.79 -10.87 -16.18
N VAL A 68 10.97 -10.04 -17.22
CA VAL A 68 11.52 -8.68 -17.07
C VAL A 68 10.55 -7.78 -16.30
N GLY A 69 9.24 -7.95 -16.51
CA GLY A 69 8.19 -7.25 -15.76
C GLY A 69 8.20 -7.61 -14.28
N ASP A 70 8.26 -8.90 -13.95
CA ASP A 70 8.29 -9.40 -12.58
C ASP A 70 9.58 -9.00 -11.85
N ALA A 71 10.72 -9.07 -12.52
CA ALA A 71 12.00 -8.63 -11.96
C ALA A 71 12.02 -7.12 -11.68
N SER A 72 11.50 -6.31 -12.60
CA SER A 72 11.41 -4.85 -12.42
C SER A 72 10.43 -4.48 -11.30
N ALA A 73 9.31 -5.19 -11.19
CA ALA A 73 8.35 -5.02 -10.10
C ALA A 73 8.93 -5.44 -8.73
N ALA A 74 9.75 -6.48 -8.68
CA ALA A 74 10.43 -6.89 -7.45
C ALA A 74 11.47 -5.85 -6.99
N THR A 75 12.29 -5.35 -7.91
CA THR A 75 13.32 -4.34 -7.60
C THR A 75 12.70 -3.03 -7.13
N SER A 76 11.70 -2.50 -7.85
CA SER A 76 11.00 -1.27 -7.45
C SER A 76 10.32 -1.37 -6.08
N ARG A 77 9.78 -2.54 -5.72
CA ARG A 77 9.25 -2.79 -4.38
C ARG A 77 10.34 -2.76 -3.32
N LEU A 78 11.50 -3.38 -3.58
CA LEU A 78 12.63 -3.36 -2.65
C LEU A 78 13.17 -1.94 -2.45
N GLU A 79 13.34 -1.16 -3.52
CA GLU A 79 13.76 0.24 -3.46
C GLU A 79 12.75 1.10 -2.68
N GLY A 80 11.45 0.87 -2.90
CA GLY A 80 10.38 1.53 -2.15
C GLY A 80 10.44 1.21 -0.65
N LEU A 81 10.68 -0.06 -0.29
CA LEU A 81 10.83 -0.47 1.11
C LEU A 81 12.10 0.07 1.76
N GLN A 82 13.22 0.15 1.02
CA GLN A 82 14.45 0.74 1.56
C GLN A 82 14.29 2.24 1.84
N THR A 83 13.64 2.94 0.91
CA THR A 83 13.36 4.37 1.05
C THR A 83 12.44 4.65 2.25
N SER A 84 11.36 3.88 2.40
CA SER A 84 10.42 4.05 3.51
C SER A 84 11.05 3.70 4.86
N ASN A 85 11.88 2.65 4.93
CA ASN A 85 12.64 2.32 6.13
C ASN A 85 13.63 3.43 6.51
N GLY A 86 14.32 4.02 5.52
CA GLY A 86 15.21 5.17 5.76
C GLY A 86 14.46 6.37 6.35
N GLN A 87 13.32 6.73 5.77
CA GLN A 87 12.47 7.81 6.29
C GLN A 87 11.94 7.52 7.70
N LEU A 88 11.57 6.27 8.00
CA LEU A 88 11.11 5.88 9.33
C LEU A 88 12.23 5.97 10.36
N ALA A 89 13.44 5.54 10.00
CA ALA A 89 14.61 5.63 10.88
C ALA A 89 14.95 7.09 11.23
N GLU A 90 14.88 8.01 10.26
CA GLU A 90 15.10 9.44 10.50
C GLU A 90 14.04 10.04 11.44
N GLN A 91 12.77 9.66 11.26
CA GLN A 91 11.68 10.11 12.13
C GLN A 91 11.86 9.61 13.57
N VAL A 92 12.20 8.32 13.74
CA VAL A 92 12.47 7.74 15.07
C VAL A 92 13.65 8.46 15.73
N ALA A 93 14.75 8.70 15.00
CA ALA A 93 15.89 9.43 15.52
C ALA A 93 15.57 10.91 15.86
N GLY A 94 14.64 11.53 15.13
CA GLY A 94 14.10 12.86 15.48
C GLY A 94 13.32 12.83 16.79
N LEU A 95 12.32 11.95 16.87
CA LEU A 95 11.45 11.77 18.03
C LEU A 95 12.24 11.41 19.29
N GLU A 96 13.26 10.58 19.16
CA GLU A 96 14.07 10.16 20.30
C GLU A 96 14.91 11.32 20.86
N ARG A 97 15.41 12.22 19.99
CA ARG A 97 16.06 13.48 20.43
C ARG A 97 15.07 14.40 21.13
N GLU A 98 13.86 14.56 20.61
CA GLU A 98 12.82 15.37 21.25
C GLU A 98 12.40 14.79 22.60
N TYR A 99 12.25 13.47 22.68
CA TYR A 99 11.92 12.78 23.91
C TYR A 99 12.99 12.96 24.97
N GLN A 100 14.28 12.86 24.61
CA GLN A 100 15.38 13.11 25.54
C GLN A 100 15.38 14.57 26.06
N LEU A 101 14.99 15.53 25.23
CA LEU A 101 14.84 16.93 25.65
C LEU A 101 13.67 17.10 26.65
N ILE A 102 12.55 16.43 26.42
CA ILE A 102 11.33 16.56 27.24
C ILE A 102 11.45 15.76 28.54
N GLN A 103 11.96 14.53 28.50
CA GLN A 103 12.05 13.67 29.68
C GLN A 103 13.24 14.00 30.59
N GLY A 104 14.10 14.93 30.19
CA GLY A 104 15.27 15.31 30.97
C GLY A 104 14.92 15.87 32.36
N ASP A 105 15.87 15.74 33.29
CA ASP A 105 15.81 16.29 34.65
C ASP A 105 15.41 17.77 34.71
N ALA A 106 15.61 18.54 33.64
CA ALA A 106 15.18 19.91 33.55
C ALA A 106 13.65 20.05 33.61
N TRP A 107 12.91 19.18 32.90
CA TRP A 107 11.44 19.16 32.92
C TRP A 107 10.91 18.72 34.28
N VAL A 108 11.49 17.67 34.88
CA VAL A 108 11.09 17.18 36.21
C VAL A 108 11.30 18.27 37.26
N ARG A 109 12.46 18.96 37.22
CA ARG A 109 12.73 20.10 38.10
C ARG A 109 11.78 21.27 37.82
N GLN A 110 11.41 21.53 36.57
CA GLN A 110 10.44 22.56 36.23
C GLN A 110 9.04 22.26 36.77
N GLN A 111 8.57 21.01 36.66
CA GLN A 111 7.29 20.59 37.25
C GLN A 111 7.36 20.61 38.78
N ALA A 112 8.45 20.14 39.38
CA ALA A 112 8.66 20.20 40.82
C ALA A 112 8.53 21.64 41.35
N ARG A 113 9.10 22.63 40.65
CA ARG A 113 8.94 24.06 40.99
C ARG A 113 7.48 24.54 40.93
N ALA A 114 6.70 24.08 39.95
CA ALA A 114 5.27 24.42 39.88
C ALA A 114 4.48 23.91 41.10
N TYR A 115 4.94 22.82 41.73
CA TYR A 115 4.39 22.28 42.97
C TYR A 115 5.11 22.76 44.24
N GLY A 116 6.02 23.74 44.14
CA GLY A 116 6.77 24.26 45.29
C GLY A 116 7.87 23.33 45.82
N LEU A 117 8.18 22.24 45.10
CA LEU A 117 9.22 21.25 45.42
C LEU A 117 10.58 21.64 44.78
N GLY A 118 10.83 22.94 44.63
CA GLY A 118 12.09 23.47 44.09
C GLY A 118 13.27 23.28 45.05
N SER A 119 14.47 23.73 44.64
CA SER A 119 15.62 23.70 45.54
C SER A 119 15.47 24.75 46.66
N GLY A 120 16.01 24.51 47.85
CA GLY A 120 15.92 25.46 48.97
C GLY A 120 16.59 26.83 48.73
N GLN A 121 17.32 26.99 47.62
CA GLN A 121 17.93 28.26 47.18
C GLN A 121 17.11 28.98 46.10
N GLU A 122 16.01 28.40 45.62
CA GLU A 122 15.16 29.00 44.59
C GLU A 122 14.14 29.97 45.22
N VAL A 123 14.13 31.22 44.77
CA VAL A 123 13.11 32.21 45.13
C VAL A 123 12.01 32.18 44.06
N PRO A 124 10.75 31.89 44.40
CA PRO A 124 9.67 31.92 43.41
C PRO A 124 9.50 33.35 42.88
N PHE A 125 9.42 33.49 41.55
CA PHE A 125 9.08 34.75 40.92
C PHE A 125 7.59 35.04 41.17
N THR A 126 7.30 35.80 42.22
CA THR A 126 5.96 36.34 42.47
C THR A 126 6.00 37.85 42.33
N LEU A 127 4.94 38.42 41.78
CA LEU A 127 4.74 39.87 41.84
C LEU A 127 4.36 40.22 43.29
N GLY A 128 5.00 41.25 43.84
CA GLY A 128 4.61 41.79 45.15
C GLY A 128 3.18 42.36 45.11
N PRO A 129 2.50 42.49 46.26
CA PRO A 129 1.09 42.91 46.33
C PRO A 129 0.83 44.35 45.84
N GLY A 130 1.88 45.14 45.58
CA GLY A 130 1.80 46.48 44.98
C GLY A 130 2.51 46.60 43.63
N ALA A 131 2.79 45.48 42.95
CA ALA A 131 3.42 45.51 41.64
C ALA A 131 2.53 46.25 40.62
N PRO A 132 3.10 47.12 39.76
CA PRO A 132 2.34 47.74 38.68
C PRO A 132 1.70 46.69 37.78
N ALA A 133 0.52 47.01 37.23
CA ALA A 133 -0.08 46.18 36.21
C ALA A 133 0.89 46.02 35.03
N LEU A 134 1.02 44.80 34.51
CA LEU A 134 1.84 44.52 33.34
C LEU A 134 1.29 45.29 32.14
N GLY A 135 2.17 45.90 31.34
CA GLY A 135 1.80 46.52 30.08
C GLY A 135 1.17 45.50 29.14
N SER A 136 0.28 45.94 28.23
CA SER A 136 -0.48 45.06 27.32
C SER A 136 0.38 44.22 26.35
N ASP A 137 1.66 44.56 26.23
CA ASP A 137 2.69 43.94 25.40
C ASP A 137 3.68 43.09 26.20
N ALA A 138 3.47 42.93 27.51
CA ALA A 138 4.39 42.18 28.35
C ALA A 138 4.52 40.70 27.89
N PRO A 139 5.75 40.19 27.76
CA PRO A 139 5.97 38.81 27.35
C PRO A 139 5.40 37.83 28.39
N GLY A 140 4.74 36.78 27.93
CA GLY A 140 4.13 35.77 28.81
C GLY A 140 2.74 36.14 29.36
N LEU A 141 2.16 37.27 28.94
CA LEU A 141 0.75 37.56 29.22
C LEU A 141 -0.16 36.45 28.68
N ALA A 142 -1.13 36.03 29.48
CA ALA A 142 -2.13 35.05 29.09
C ALA A 142 -2.88 35.46 27.81
N ALA A 143 -3.09 36.76 27.61
CA ALA A 143 -3.73 37.35 26.43
C ALA A 143 -2.91 37.22 25.14
N LEU A 144 -1.58 37.03 25.24
CA LEU A 144 -0.67 36.89 24.11
C LEU A 144 -0.24 35.43 23.86
N ARG A 145 -0.80 34.45 24.59
CA ARG A 145 -0.49 33.03 24.36
C ARG A 145 -1.00 32.58 22.98
N LEU A 146 -0.23 31.74 22.31
CA LEU A 146 -0.68 30.98 21.14
C LEU A 146 -1.95 30.19 21.52
N GLY A 147 -3.09 30.56 20.93
CA GLY A 147 -4.41 29.99 21.24
C GLY A 147 -5.30 30.85 22.15
N ALA A 148 -4.85 32.02 22.61
CA ALA A 148 -5.73 33.00 23.23
C ALA A 148 -6.79 33.43 22.19
N GLN A 149 -8.08 33.26 22.51
CA GLN A 149 -9.16 33.76 21.66
C GLN A 149 -9.06 35.29 21.57
N ALA A 150 -8.41 35.78 20.52
CA ALA A 150 -8.67 37.12 20.04
C ALA A 150 -10.17 37.20 19.72
N ALA A 151 -10.83 38.33 20.02
CA ALA A 151 -12.20 38.56 19.62
C ALA A 151 -12.28 38.39 18.09
N SER A 152 -12.69 37.20 17.64
CA SER A 152 -12.72 36.85 16.24
C SER A 152 -13.97 37.49 15.66
N THR A 153 -13.80 38.53 14.86
CA THR A 153 -14.84 39.02 13.96
C THR A 153 -15.40 37.83 13.19
N SER A 154 -16.72 37.65 13.20
CA SER A 154 -17.33 36.50 12.53
C SER A 154 -16.99 36.54 11.03
N PRO A 155 -16.80 35.38 10.37
CA PRO A 155 -16.52 35.35 8.93
C PRO A 155 -17.58 36.10 8.11
N LEU A 156 -18.85 36.02 8.53
CA LEU A 156 -19.95 36.75 7.92
C LEU A 156 -19.76 38.27 7.99
N GLU A 157 -19.35 38.79 9.14
CA GLU A 157 -19.08 40.23 9.33
C GLU A 157 -17.92 40.70 8.44
N SER A 158 -16.89 39.87 8.25
CA SER A 158 -15.81 40.14 7.29
C SER A 158 -16.31 40.18 5.85
N TRP A 159 -17.19 39.25 5.46
CA TRP A 159 -17.80 39.24 4.13
C TRP A 159 -18.73 40.43 3.90
N LEU A 160 -19.56 40.76 4.89
CA LEU A 160 -20.45 41.92 4.82
C LEU A 160 -19.66 43.22 4.71
N THR A 161 -18.57 43.37 5.47
CA THR A 161 -17.69 44.54 5.36
C THR A 161 -17.01 44.63 4.00
N LEU A 162 -16.63 43.50 3.41
CA LEU A 162 -16.00 43.46 2.08
C LEU A 162 -16.99 43.84 0.97
N LEU A 163 -18.24 43.37 1.09
CA LEU A 163 -19.27 43.57 0.07
C LEU A 163 -20.01 44.92 0.20
N PHE A 164 -20.19 45.40 1.43
CA PHE A 164 -21.06 46.55 1.73
C PHE A 164 -20.33 47.69 2.45
N GLY A 165 -19.05 47.52 2.80
CA GLY A 165 -18.30 48.47 3.63
C GLY A 165 -18.59 48.29 5.12
N PRO A 166 -17.79 48.93 6.00
CA PRO A 166 -17.97 48.81 7.45
C PRO A 166 -19.32 49.37 7.89
N SER A 167 -20.06 48.57 8.66
CA SER A 167 -21.29 48.95 9.35
C SER A 167 -20.96 50.10 10.33
N ARG A 168 -21.51 51.29 10.06
CA ARG A 168 -21.38 52.46 10.95
C ARG A 168 -22.33 52.36 12.14
#